data_AF-A0A3C1KSQ1-F1
#
_entry.id   AF-A0A3C1KSQ1-F1
#
_cell.length_a   1.000
_cell.length_b   1.000
_cell.length_c   1.000
_cell.angle_alpha   90.00
_cell.angle_beta   90.00
_cell.angle_gamma   90.00
#
_symmetry.space_group_name_H-M   'P 1'
#
loop_
_entity.id
_entity.type
_entity.pdbx_description
1 polymer ?
#
loop_
_entity_poly.entity_id
_entity_poly.type
_entity_poly.pdbx_seq_one_letter_code
_entity_poly.pdbx_strand_id
1 'polypeptide(L)'
;MKIIVALLSALLAACQAGAPAPQASAPALSACDMSENLLGNPGFASEGESGSRRPWSGSQHAGEPSFTTEVDDGVLTIEKIATQPWFKFSQ
;
A
#
# COMPACT_ATOMS: atom_id res chain seq x y z
N MET A 1 3.16 -28.93 42.72
CA MET A 1 2.28 -28.45 41.62
C MET A 1 2.01 -26.94 41.69
N LYS A 2 1.60 -26.35 42.82
CA LYS A 2 1.30 -24.90 42.93
C LYS A 2 2.47 -23.96 42.57
N ILE A 3 3.71 -24.32 42.93
CA ILE A 3 4.91 -23.52 42.63
C ILE A 3 5.26 -23.56 41.12
N ILE A 4 5.03 -24.68 40.46
CA ILE A 4 5.29 -24.85 39.01
C ILE A 4 4.29 -24.00 38.21
N VAL A 5 3.02 -23.95 38.63
CA VAL A 5 2.00 -23.11 38.01
C VAL A 5 2.33 -21.62 38.16
N ALA A 6 2.79 -21.19 39.34
CA ALA A 6 3.17 -19.80 39.58
C ALA A 6 4.41 -19.36 38.75
N LEU A 7 5.41 -20.24 38.60
CA LEU A 7 6.57 -19.97 37.75
C LEU A 7 6.17 -19.86 36.27
N LEU A 8 5.29 -20.74 35.79
CA LEU A 8 4.85 -20.73 34.40
C LEU A 8 4.08 -19.45 34.07
N SER A 9 3.23 -18.96 34.98
CA SER A 9 2.51 -17.69 34.81
C SER A 9 3.45 -16.48 34.76
N ALA A 10 4.54 -16.47 35.53
CA ALA A 10 5.53 -15.39 35.51
C ALA A 10 6.37 -15.38 34.22
N LEU A 11 6.68 -16.56 33.66
CA LEU A 11 7.39 -16.70 32.39
C LEU A 11 6.55 -16.21 31.19
N LEU A 12 5.23 -16.45 31.19
CA LEU A 12 4.35 -15.98 30.11
C LEU A 12 4.15 -14.46 30.11
N ALA A 13 4.18 -13.80 31.28
CA ALA A 13 4.03 -12.35 31.38
C ALA A 13 5.26 -11.59 30.85
N ALA A 14 6.46 -12.18 30.92
CA ALA A 14 7.68 -11.58 30.42
C ALA A 14 7.74 -11.51 28.88
N CYS A 15 7.04 -12.40 28.17
CA CYS A 15 7.01 -12.39 26.70
C CYS A 15 6.11 -11.30 26.10
N GLN A 16 5.21 -10.68 26.88
CA GLN A 16 4.39 -9.54 26.41
C GLN A 16 4.99 -8.17 26.71
N ALA A 17 5.99 -8.10 27.62
CA ALA A 17 6.63 -6.83 27.99
C ALA A 17 7.78 -6.42 27.05
N GLY A 18 8.03 -7.18 25.98
CA GLY A 18 9.21 -7.09 25.12
C GLY A 18 8.93 -6.77 23.65
N ALA A 19 7.85 -6.07 23.35
CA ALA A 19 7.73 -5.39 22.06
C ALA A 19 7.05 -4.04 22.29
N PRO A 20 7.76 -2.91 22.12
CA PRO A 20 7.04 -1.72 21.71
C PRO A 20 6.23 -2.13 20.49
N ALA A 21 4.92 -1.86 20.50
CA ALA A 21 4.14 -1.91 19.26
C ALA A 21 4.99 -1.21 18.19
N PRO A 22 5.09 -1.75 16.95
CA PRO A 22 5.69 -0.98 15.88
C PRO A 22 4.84 0.27 15.76
N GLN A 23 5.29 1.35 16.40
CA GLN A 23 4.92 2.68 16.00
C GLN A 23 5.48 2.71 14.59
N ALA A 24 4.60 2.47 13.61
CA ALA A 24 4.82 2.88 12.25
C ALA A 24 4.83 4.42 12.25
N SER A 25 5.80 5.02 12.95
CA SER A 25 6.42 6.23 12.50
C SER A 25 7.07 5.80 11.20
N ALA A 26 6.30 5.88 10.10
CA ALA A 26 6.88 5.86 8.78
C ALA A 26 8.10 6.78 8.86
N PRO A 27 9.30 6.31 8.50
CA PRO A 27 10.47 7.19 8.51
C PRO A 27 10.03 8.45 7.77
N ALA A 28 10.14 9.62 8.42
CA ALA A 28 9.93 10.88 7.74
C ALA A 28 10.82 10.77 6.51
N LEU A 29 10.20 10.62 5.32
CA LEU A 29 10.92 10.42 4.08
C LEU A 29 11.81 11.65 3.97
N SER A 30 13.08 11.48 4.34
CA SER A 30 14.16 12.40 4.08
C SER A 30 13.96 12.76 2.63
N ALA A 31 13.49 13.98 2.37
CA ALA A 31 12.99 14.42 1.08
C ALA A 31 13.89 13.84 0.00
N CYS A 32 13.40 12.78 -0.66
CA CYS A 32 14.15 12.13 -1.70
C CYS A 32 14.51 13.25 -2.68
N ASP A 33 15.79 13.34 -3.05
CA ASP A 33 16.22 14.28 -4.07
C ASP A 33 15.29 14.07 -5.28
N MET A 34 14.50 15.08 -5.61
CA MET A 34 13.38 14.97 -6.56
C MET A 34 13.94 14.91 -7.98
N SER A 35 14.63 13.80 -8.29
CA SER A 35 15.19 13.54 -9.60
C SER A 35 14.05 13.32 -10.61
N GLU A 36 14.31 13.59 -11.88
CA GLU A 36 13.31 13.49 -12.97
C GLU A 36 12.74 12.06 -13.16
N ASN A 37 13.36 11.05 -12.56
CA ASN A 37 12.98 9.64 -12.70
C ASN A 37 12.14 9.10 -11.52
N LEU A 38 11.60 9.96 -10.66
CA LEU A 38 10.71 9.54 -9.58
C LEU A 38 9.26 9.38 -10.06
N LEU A 39 8.56 8.44 -9.43
CA LEU A 39 7.12 8.31 -9.61
C LEU A 39 6.42 9.51 -8.95
N GLY A 40 5.46 10.13 -9.66
CA GLY A 40 4.75 11.31 -9.16
C GLY A 40 3.70 10.99 -8.09
N ASN A 41 3.19 9.75 -8.08
CA ASN A 41 2.24 9.28 -7.07
C ASN A 41 2.44 7.77 -6.83
N PRO A 42 3.56 7.35 -6.18
CA PRO A 42 3.88 5.94 -5.97
C PRO A 42 2.91 5.24 -5.02
N GLY A 43 2.22 5.99 -4.15
CA GLY A 43 1.26 5.46 -3.19
C GLY A 43 -0.19 5.49 -3.67
N PHE A 44 -0.43 5.78 -4.95
CA PHE A 44 -1.78 5.88 -5.55
C PHE A 44 -2.76 6.70 -4.67
N ALA A 45 -2.34 7.85 -4.15
CA ALA A 45 -3.23 8.70 -3.38
C ALA A 45 -4.44 9.15 -4.22
N SER A 46 -5.62 9.24 -3.58
CA SER A 46 -6.87 9.70 -4.20
C SER A 46 -6.89 11.22 -4.42
N GLU A 47 -7.68 11.67 -5.40
CA GLU A 47 -7.89 13.10 -5.68
C GLU A 47 -8.65 13.74 -4.49
N GLY A 48 -7.90 14.36 -3.60
CA GLY A 48 -8.43 15.04 -2.41
C GLY A 48 -7.38 15.82 -1.65
N GLU A 49 -6.12 15.38 -1.70
CA GLU A 49 -5.04 16.00 -0.91
C GLU A 49 -4.29 17.13 -1.66
N SER A 50 -4.31 17.14 -2.99
CA SER A 50 -3.72 18.19 -3.80
C SER A 50 -4.42 18.18 -5.16
N GLY A 51 -4.99 19.30 -5.61
CA GLY A 51 -5.83 19.41 -6.82
C GLY A 51 -5.12 19.15 -8.17
N SER A 52 -4.09 18.31 -8.17
CA SER A 52 -3.39 17.82 -9.35
C SER A 52 -4.09 16.57 -9.89
N ARG A 53 -4.41 16.59 -11.18
CA ARG A 53 -4.90 15.43 -11.94
C ARG A 53 -3.99 14.23 -11.68
N ARG A 54 -4.55 13.03 -11.41
CA ARG A 54 -3.73 11.82 -11.19
C ARG A 54 -2.70 11.68 -12.32
N PRO A 55 -1.39 11.53 -12.03
CA PRO A 55 -0.37 11.37 -13.08
C PRO A 55 -0.59 10.08 -13.86
N TRP A 56 -1.22 9.10 -13.22
CA TRP A 56 -1.52 7.81 -13.80
C TRP A 56 -2.72 7.83 -14.74
N SER A 57 -2.58 7.18 -15.88
CA SER A 57 -3.65 6.96 -16.85
C SER A 57 -3.61 5.55 -17.42
N GLY A 58 -4.79 5.03 -17.74
CA GLY A 58 -4.99 3.75 -18.40
C GLY A 58 -5.20 3.92 -19.90
N SER A 59 -4.70 2.97 -20.68
CA SER A 59 -4.99 2.81 -22.10
C SER A 59 -5.20 1.33 -22.39
N GLN A 60 -6.10 1.03 -23.30
CA GLN A 60 -6.39 -0.35 -23.70
C GLN A 60 -6.49 -0.45 -25.22
N HIS A 61 -6.52 -1.69 -25.71
CA HIS A 61 -6.86 -1.95 -27.11
C HIS A 61 -8.20 -1.28 -27.45
N ALA A 62 -8.26 -0.74 -28.68
CA ALA A 62 -9.45 -0.07 -29.17
C ALA A 62 -10.65 -1.03 -29.19
N GLY A 63 -11.82 -0.53 -28.81
CA GLY A 63 -13.05 -1.32 -28.73
C GLY A 63 -13.69 -1.23 -27.36
N GLU A 64 -14.24 -2.35 -26.90
CA GLU A 64 -15.02 -2.44 -25.68
C GLU A 64 -14.13 -2.35 -24.42
N PRO A 65 -14.58 -1.67 -23.35
CA PRO A 65 -13.92 -1.71 -22.05
C PRO A 65 -13.66 -3.15 -21.61
N SER A 66 -12.40 -3.48 -21.32
CA SER A 66 -12.00 -4.82 -20.88
C SER A 66 -11.16 -4.83 -19.63
N PHE A 67 -10.87 -3.65 -19.10
CA PHE A 67 -10.10 -3.48 -17.88
C PHE A 67 -10.74 -2.40 -17.02
N THR A 68 -10.79 -2.63 -15.72
CA THR A 68 -11.14 -1.63 -14.72
C THR A 68 -9.93 -1.30 -13.88
N THR A 69 -9.92 -0.10 -13.32
CA THR A 69 -8.88 0.35 -12.39
C THR A 69 -9.54 0.93 -11.17
N GLU A 70 -9.22 0.39 -10.01
CA GLU A 70 -9.68 0.88 -8.71
C GLU A 70 -8.48 1.14 -7.82
N VAL A 71 -8.59 2.17 -6.99
CA VAL A 71 -7.55 2.52 -6.03
C VAL A 71 -8.22 2.64 -4.67
N ASP A 72 -7.82 1.77 -3.75
CA ASP A 72 -8.32 1.73 -2.38
C ASP A 72 -7.14 1.59 -1.42
N ASP A 73 -7.10 2.43 -0.38
CA ASP A 73 -6.03 2.48 0.62
C ASP A 73 -4.59 2.41 0.04
N GLY A 74 -4.34 3.16 -1.04
CA GLY A 74 -3.04 3.20 -1.73
C GLY A 74 -2.70 1.94 -2.54
N VAL A 75 -3.65 1.03 -2.73
CA VAL A 75 -3.52 -0.18 -3.55
C VAL A 75 -4.24 0.03 -4.88
N LEU A 76 -3.49 -0.05 -5.99
CA LEU A 76 -4.06 -0.12 -7.33
C LEU A 76 -4.47 -1.56 -7.67
N THR A 77 -5.75 -1.76 -7.96
CA THR A 77 -6.29 -2.99 -8.55
C THR A 77 -6.59 -2.76 -10.03
N ILE A 78 -6.05 -3.63 -10.88
CA ILE A 78 -6.38 -3.70 -12.30
C ILE A 78 -7.04 -5.04 -12.55
N GLU A 79 -8.31 -5.04 -12.94
CA GLU A 79 -9.06 -6.27 -13.23
C GLU A 79 -9.36 -6.36 -14.73
N LYS A 80 -9.14 -7.54 -15.31
CA LYS A 80 -9.57 -7.84 -16.68
C LYS A 80 -11.01 -8.33 -16.65
N ILE A 81 -11.93 -7.52 -17.18
CA ILE A 81 -13.37 -7.77 -17.16
C ILE A 81 -13.94 -8.27 -18.49
N ALA A 82 -13.15 -8.22 -19.58
CA ALA A 82 -13.57 -8.74 -20.89
C ALA A 82 -12.36 -9.17 -21.75
N THR A 83 -12.53 -9.26 -23.07
CA THR A 83 -11.66 -10.07 -23.93
C THR A 83 -10.48 -9.33 -24.56
N GLN A 84 -10.40 -8.00 -24.47
CA GLN A 84 -9.31 -7.27 -25.12
C GLN A 84 -7.93 -7.75 -24.63
N PRO A 85 -6.92 -7.75 -25.53
CA PRO A 85 -5.68 -8.48 -25.28
C PRO A 85 -4.71 -7.74 -24.37
N TRP A 86 -4.79 -6.40 -24.28
CA TRP A 86 -3.82 -5.61 -23.53
C TRP A 86 -4.42 -4.40 -22.84
N PHE A 87 -3.73 -4.01 -21.76
CA PHE A 87 -3.90 -2.80 -21.00
C PHE A 87 -2.52 -2.22 -20.67
N LYS A 88 -2.40 -0.89 -20.69
CA LYS A 88 -1.22 -0.14 -20.28
C LYS A 88 -1.64 0.86 -19.22
N PHE A 89 -0.95 0.88 -18.10
CA PHE A 89 -1.10 1.87 -17.04
C PHE A 89 0.21 2.61 -16.84
N SER A 90 0.23 3.93 -16.98
CA SER A 90 1.47 4.72 -16.94
C SER A 90 1.24 6.15 -16.44
N GLN A 91 2.32 6.78 -15.95
CA GLN A 91 2.42 8.21 -15.70
C GLN A 91 3.16 8.95 -16.82
#